data_AF-A0A6J5Y9R0-F1
#
_entry.id   AF-A0A6J5Y9R0-F1
#
_cell.length_a   1.000
_cell.length_b   1.000
_cell.length_c   1.000
_cell.angle_alpha   90.00
_cell.angle_beta   90.00
_cell.angle_gamma   90.00
#
_symmetry.space_group_name_H-M   'P 1'
#
loop_
_entity.id
_entity.type
_entity.pdbx_description
1 polymer ?
#
loop_
_entity_poly.entity_id
_entity_poly.type
_entity_poly.pdbx_seq_one_letter_code
_entity_poly.pdbx_strand_id
1 'polypeptide(L)'
;MGGTTMKKWQNSLPTPKCVPFDSRFKFNGQSFQALQWPALSPSTPLCGGDPFSVLLTDLENASLSSDLPPNLVKKLKDNHAWFVDTLSHFKPPNENSREALNSQQVKVGSHQLDIKPELKDKALKISSYLYLDEVQSYILVERSFKNNNVALDSIVHEYFHAVCIDYYIERQYLLKCTRRILAHALSLGSVSGEGNAMKEEALKLISDGLRGTCYPCCKTFYPLITLNKWRPFAFLWVDIDLFTLWAEETLVEDNLVLDILFLVYNESVCTCNGERWKTLCWLYKGILSGSYNFGKLAVSTEALRSAYQAKVQLLLILIETLDLENILQMVHDEIPFREGKSVFTLADVQEMEAIISTFNVFETKEAGPLILAWAVFLCLISSLPGKEENNVVMEIDHGGYVRQAFEAAS
;
A
#
# COMPACT_ATOMS: atom_id res chain seq x y z
N MET A 1 59.39 23.53 18.34
CA MET A 1 58.69 24.81 18.54
C MET A 1 57.39 24.77 17.74
N GLY A 2 56.24 24.93 18.40
CA GLY A 2 54.91 25.24 17.83
C GLY A 2 54.21 24.09 17.09
N GLY A 3 52.99 23.62 17.41
CA GLY A 3 51.91 24.17 18.22
C GLY A 3 50.82 24.82 17.35
N THR A 4 49.69 24.11 17.18
CA THR A 4 48.28 24.62 17.12
C THR A 4 47.95 25.70 16.06
N THR A 5 46.91 25.63 15.22
CA THR A 5 45.48 25.51 15.56
C THR A 5 44.67 25.53 14.25
N MET A 6 43.85 24.51 14.00
CA MET A 6 42.78 24.57 13.00
C MET A 6 41.56 25.22 13.67
N LYS A 7 41.51 26.56 13.67
CA LYS A 7 40.37 27.37 14.14
C LYS A 7 40.23 28.58 13.22
N LYS A 8 39.30 28.53 12.28
CA LYS A 8 38.54 29.66 11.70
C LYS A 8 37.86 29.17 10.43
N TRP A 9 36.65 28.61 10.56
CA TRP A 9 35.56 28.63 9.56
C TRP A 9 34.28 28.12 10.24
N GLN A 10 33.98 28.62 11.45
CA GLN A 10 32.82 28.18 12.24
C GLN A 10 31.88 29.34 12.63
N ASN A 11 31.98 30.52 12.01
CA ASN A 11 31.14 31.67 12.33
C ASN A 11 30.64 32.36 11.06
N SER A 12 29.58 31.82 10.43
CA SER A 12 28.68 32.59 9.55
C SER A 12 27.53 31.72 9.04
N LEU A 13 26.62 31.27 9.92
CA LEU A 13 25.25 30.90 9.52
C LEU A 13 24.28 31.33 10.63
N PRO A 14 23.20 32.08 10.32
CA PRO A 14 22.29 32.65 11.31
C PRO A 14 21.42 31.55 11.94
N THR A 15 21.24 31.65 13.26
CA THR A 15 20.33 30.80 14.04
C THR A 15 18.87 31.09 13.67
N PRO A 16 18.04 30.07 13.35
CA PRO A 16 16.62 30.27 13.18
C PRO A 16 15.99 30.53 14.56
N LYS A 17 15.51 31.76 14.76
CA LYS A 17 14.66 32.12 15.90
C LYS A 17 13.33 31.37 15.76
N CYS A 18 13.00 30.54 16.74
CA CYS A 18 11.66 29.98 16.89
C CYS A 18 10.65 31.11 17.07
N VAL A 19 9.76 31.29 16.08
CA VAL A 19 8.56 32.11 16.22
C VAL A 19 7.47 31.20 16.79
N PRO A 20 6.83 31.56 17.92
CA PRO A 20 5.72 30.78 18.46
C PRO A 20 4.51 30.92 17.53
N PHE A 21 3.98 29.79 17.07
CA PHE A 21 2.76 29.76 16.25
C PHE A 21 1.54 29.95 17.16
N ASP A 22 0.83 31.07 16.97
CA ASP A 22 -0.39 31.46 17.70
C ASP A 22 -1.54 30.50 17.33
N SER A 23 -2.01 29.76 18.32
CA SER A 23 -3.11 28.80 18.23
C SER A 23 -4.47 29.49 18.26
N ARG A 24 -4.87 30.09 17.12
CA ARG A 24 -6.25 30.58 16.93
C ARG A 24 -6.80 30.23 15.56
N PHE A 25 -7.18 28.97 15.38
CA PHE A 25 -8.26 28.59 14.47
C PHE A 25 -9.42 28.02 15.30
N LYS A 26 -10.44 28.86 15.52
CA LYS A 26 -11.75 28.43 16.01
C LYS A 26 -12.55 27.94 14.81
N PHE A 27 -12.88 26.65 14.78
CA PHE A 27 -14.01 26.17 13.99
C PHE A 27 -15.21 25.99 14.91
N ASN A 28 -16.32 26.61 14.51
CA ASN A 28 -17.56 26.74 15.25
C ASN A 28 -18.18 25.38 15.60
N GLY A 29 -18.78 25.34 16.78
CA GLY A 29 -19.40 24.15 17.36
C GLY A 29 -20.53 23.58 16.53
N GLN A 30 -20.42 22.27 16.30
CA GLN A 30 -21.55 21.37 16.24
C GLN A 30 -21.21 20.15 17.10
N SER A 31 -22.09 19.88 18.06
CA SER A 31 -22.04 18.74 18.98
C SER A 31 -22.18 17.43 18.20
N PHE A 32 -21.15 16.58 18.24
CA PHE A 32 -21.30 15.17 17.88
C PHE A 32 -21.98 14.44 19.04
N GLN A 33 -23.27 14.15 18.88
CA GLN A 33 -23.98 13.20 19.74
C GLN A 33 -23.36 11.81 19.59
N ALA A 34 -23.32 11.09 20.70
CA ALA A 34 -22.76 9.75 20.85
C ALA A 34 -23.27 8.79 19.78
N LEU A 35 -22.37 8.35 18.90
CA LEU A 35 -22.54 7.10 18.18
C LEU A 35 -22.30 5.98 19.19
N GLN A 36 -23.32 5.16 19.46
CA GLN A 36 -23.11 3.84 20.05
C GLN A 36 -22.34 2.97 19.04
N TRP A 37 -21.29 2.30 19.51
CA TRP A 37 -20.47 1.40 18.69
C TRP A 37 -21.33 0.20 18.27
N PRO A 38 -21.35 -0.19 16.98
CA PRO A 38 -21.83 -1.52 16.62
C PRO A 38 -20.84 -2.53 17.19
N ALA A 39 -21.38 -3.62 17.76
CA ALA A 39 -20.61 -4.79 18.14
C ALA A 39 -19.64 -5.19 17.01
N LEU A 40 -18.40 -5.52 17.38
CA LEU A 40 -17.40 -6.12 16.50
C LEU A 40 -18.07 -7.13 15.55
N SER A 41 -18.02 -6.87 14.25
CA SER A 41 -18.52 -7.77 13.22
C SER A 41 -17.76 -9.12 13.23
N PRO A 42 -18.39 -10.24 12.82
CA PRO A 42 -17.94 -11.59 13.20
C PRO A 42 -16.72 -12.16 12.46
N SER A 43 -16.04 -11.39 11.61
CA SER A 43 -14.96 -11.86 10.75
C SER A 43 -13.61 -11.42 11.31
N THR A 44 -12.89 -12.30 11.99
CA THR A 44 -11.69 -11.93 12.78
C THR A 44 -10.57 -13.01 12.80
N PRO A 45 -9.68 -13.06 11.78
CA PRO A 45 -8.45 -13.86 11.74
C PRO A 45 -7.38 -13.39 12.74
N LEU A 46 -7.26 -12.09 13.01
CA LEU A 46 -6.39 -11.58 14.09
C LEU A 46 -7.05 -11.53 15.46
N CYS A 47 -8.32 -11.91 15.54
CA CYS A 47 -9.16 -11.65 16.70
C CYS A 47 -9.88 -12.95 17.12
N GLY A 48 -9.12 -14.05 17.12
CA GLY A 48 -9.50 -15.36 17.64
C GLY A 48 -9.30 -16.55 16.69
N GLY A 49 -9.14 -16.32 15.38
CA GLY A 49 -8.95 -17.40 14.38
C GLY A 49 -7.51 -17.91 14.21
N ASP A 50 -7.31 -18.82 13.26
CA ASP A 50 -5.98 -19.27 12.81
C ASP A 50 -5.19 -18.11 12.16
N PRO A 51 -3.85 -18.10 12.24
CA PRO A 51 -3.02 -17.14 11.53
C PRO A 51 -3.25 -17.16 10.01
N PHE A 52 -3.07 -16.02 9.34
CA PHE A 52 -3.21 -15.96 7.87
C PHE A 52 -2.23 -16.86 7.12
N SER A 53 -1.12 -17.27 7.73
CA SER A 53 -0.19 -18.26 7.17
C SER A 53 -0.85 -19.61 6.86
N VAL A 54 -1.81 -20.03 7.69
CA VAL A 54 -2.58 -21.26 7.49
C VAL A 54 -3.49 -21.10 6.28
N LEU A 55 -4.19 -19.97 6.18
CA LEU A 55 -5.04 -19.68 5.03
C LEU A 55 -4.21 -19.58 3.75
N LEU A 56 -3.05 -18.92 3.77
CA LEU A 56 -2.18 -18.86 2.61
C LEU A 56 -1.74 -20.25 2.15
N THR A 57 -1.36 -21.11 3.10
CA THR A 57 -0.97 -22.50 2.81
C THR A 57 -2.12 -23.26 2.15
N ASP A 58 -3.34 -23.11 2.64
CA ASP A 58 -4.54 -23.69 2.02
C ASP A 58 -4.76 -23.15 0.58
N LEU A 59 -4.53 -21.85 0.35
CA LEU A 59 -4.65 -21.21 -0.97
C LEU A 59 -3.51 -21.59 -1.95
N GLU A 60 -2.33 -21.89 -1.44
CA GLU A 60 -1.18 -22.35 -2.23
C GLU A 60 -1.36 -23.82 -2.65
N ASN A 61 -1.88 -24.65 -1.75
CA ASN A 61 -2.17 -26.06 -2.00
C ASN A 61 -3.46 -26.29 -2.81
N ALA A 62 -4.33 -25.28 -2.94
CA ALA A 62 -5.52 -25.36 -3.77
C ALA A 62 -5.13 -25.51 -5.26
N SER A 63 -5.72 -26.50 -5.93
CA SER A 63 -5.54 -26.68 -7.37
C SER A 63 -6.14 -25.51 -8.14
N LEU A 64 -5.43 -25.06 -9.17
CA LEU A 64 -5.87 -24.01 -10.10
C LEU A 64 -7.02 -24.46 -11.01
N SER A 65 -7.34 -25.76 -11.07
CA SER A 65 -8.24 -26.36 -12.08
C SER A 65 -9.50 -27.03 -11.52
N SER A 66 -9.68 -27.06 -10.20
CA SER A 66 -10.83 -27.72 -9.55
C SER A 66 -11.59 -26.77 -8.63
N ASP A 67 -12.85 -27.09 -8.34
CA ASP A 67 -13.61 -26.40 -7.30
C ASP A 67 -12.86 -26.42 -5.98
N LEU A 68 -12.91 -25.30 -5.26
CA LEU A 68 -12.27 -25.19 -3.96
C LEU A 68 -12.93 -26.11 -2.93
N PRO A 69 -12.15 -26.71 -2.02
CA PRO A 69 -12.71 -27.42 -0.88
C PRO A 69 -13.71 -26.53 -0.11
N PRO A 70 -14.89 -27.06 0.29
CA PRO A 70 -15.93 -26.25 0.96
C PRO A 70 -15.44 -25.53 2.22
N ASN A 71 -14.47 -26.12 2.94
CA ASN A 71 -13.83 -25.50 4.08
C ASN A 71 -13.04 -24.23 3.69
N LEU A 72 -12.31 -24.27 2.57
CA LEU A 72 -11.57 -23.12 2.07
C LEU A 72 -12.51 -22.02 1.58
N VAL A 73 -13.60 -22.38 0.90
CA VAL A 73 -14.66 -21.42 0.52
C VAL A 73 -15.25 -20.73 1.74
N LYS A 74 -15.50 -21.47 2.82
CA LYS A 74 -15.97 -20.91 4.08
C LYS A 74 -14.93 -19.96 4.68
N LYS A 75 -13.65 -20.37 4.75
CA LYS A 75 -12.56 -19.50 5.25
C LYS A 75 -12.43 -18.21 4.44
N LEU A 76 -12.57 -18.25 3.12
CA LEU A 76 -12.56 -17.05 2.28
C LEU A 76 -13.69 -16.09 2.66
N LYS A 77 -14.92 -16.61 2.74
CA LYS A 77 -16.10 -15.82 3.11
C LYS A 77 -16.01 -15.24 4.53
N ASP A 78 -15.53 -16.04 5.48
CA ASP A 78 -15.36 -15.63 6.88
C ASP A 78 -14.28 -14.54 7.03
N ASN A 79 -13.31 -14.47 6.11
CA ASN A 79 -12.23 -13.47 6.10
C ASN A 79 -12.44 -12.34 5.08
N HIS A 80 -13.56 -12.31 4.37
CA HIS A 80 -13.84 -11.34 3.31
C HIS A 80 -13.61 -9.88 3.74
N ALA A 81 -14.12 -9.50 4.91
CA ALA A 81 -13.95 -8.14 5.42
C ALA A 81 -12.46 -7.78 5.65
N TRP A 82 -11.61 -8.74 5.99
CA TRP A 82 -10.18 -8.53 6.15
C TRP A 82 -9.47 -8.29 4.82
N PHE A 83 -9.91 -8.97 3.76
CA PHE A 83 -9.38 -8.73 2.42
C PHE A 83 -9.85 -7.39 1.84
N VAL A 84 -11.09 -6.97 2.15
CA VAL A 84 -11.64 -5.68 1.70
C VAL A 84 -10.92 -4.50 2.35
N ASP A 85 -10.83 -4.50 3.68
CA ASP A 85 -10.28 -3.37 4.45
C ASP A 85 -8.77 -3.50 4.68
N THR A 86 -8.18 -4.65 4.32
CA THR A 86 -6.75 -4.98 4.38
C THR A 86 -6.09 -4.59 5.71
N LEU A 87 -5.08 -3.72 5.65
CA LEU A 87 -4.25 -3.33 6.78
C LEU A 87 -4.95 -2.33 7.71
N SER A 88 -6.12 -1.80 7.34
CA SER A 88 -6.89 -0.89 8.21
C SER A 88 -7.56 -1.60 9.41
N HIS A 89 -7.66 -2.93 9.36
CA HIS A 89 -8.10 -3.73 10.51
C HIS A 89 -7.02 -3.85 11.60
N PHE A 90 -5.78 -3.46 11.33
CA PHE A 90 -4.76 -3.27 12.36
C PHE A 90 -4.95 -1.86 12.93
N LYS A 91 -5.76 -1.77 13.98
CA LYS A 91 -6.28 -0.52 14.49
C LYS A 91 -5.25 0.15 15.41
N PRO A 92 -5.31 1.49 15.56
CA PRO A 92 -4.49 2.19 16.53
C PRO A 92 -4.93 1.89 17.98
N PRO A 93 -4.07 2.19 18.97
CA PRO A 93 -4.40 2.06 20.38
C PRO A 93 -5.66 2.87 20.73
N ASN A 94 -6.50 2.32 21.61
CA ASN A 94 -7.71 3.00 22.08
C ASN A 94 -7.99 2.69 23.56
N GLU A 95 -8.74 3.59 24.22
CA GLU A 95 -8.98 3.44 25.66
C GLU A 95 -9.83 2.19 25.97
N ASN A 96 -10.79 1.86 25.09
CA ASN A 96 -11.66 0.70 25.29
C ASN A 96 -10.88 -0.63 25.21
N SER A 97 -9.96 -0.78 24.26
CA SER A 97 -9.09 -1.96 24.14
C SER A 97 -8.14 -2.08 25.31
N ARG A 98 -7.60 -0.95 25.79
CA ARG A 98 -6.77 -0.91 26.99
C ARG A 98 -7.54 -1.35 28.23
N GLU A 99 -8.73 -0.81 28.43
CA GLU A 99 -9.61 -1.17 29.55
C GLU A 99 -10.04 -2.63 29.49
N ALA A 100 -10.27 -3.18 28.28
CA ALA A 100 -10.60 -4.59 28.11
C ALA A 100 -9.52 -5.51 28.71
N LEU A 101 -8.23 -5.17 28.58
CA LEU A 101 -7.13 -5.94 29.18
C LEU A 101 -7.06 -5.84 30.72
N ASN A 102 -7.88 -5.03 31.37
CA ASN A 102 -8.03 -5.05 32.83
C ASN A 102 -9.00 -6.15 33.30
N SER A 103 -9.79 -6.72 32.38
CA SER A 103 -10.68 -7.84 32.68
C SER A 103 -9.91 -9.17 32.70
N GLN A 104 -10.41 -10.14 33.46
CA GLN A 104 -9.83 -11.49 33.46
C GLN A 104 -10.02 -12.20 32.12
N GLN A 105 -11.11 -11.87 31.42
CA GLN A 105 -11.45 -12.44 30.12
C GLN A 105 -11.93 -11.36 29.16
N VAL A 106 -11.48 -11.45 27.91
CA VAL A 106 -11.91 -10.58 26.82
C VAL A 106 -12.54 -11.42 25.73
N LYS A 107 -13.76 -11.07 25.32
CA LYS A 107 -14.43 -11.71 24.19
C LYS A 107 -14.02 -11.02 22.90
N VAL A 108 -13.52 -11.80 21.95
CA VAL A 108 -13.09 -11.32 20.64
C VAL A 108 -13.76 -12.18 19.57
N GLY A 109 -14.76 -11.60 18.90
CA GLY A 109 -15.62 -12.35 17.98
C GLY A 109 -16.28 -13.56 18.67
N SER A 110 -16.04 -14.75 18.13
CA SER A 110 -16.49 -16.03 18.69
C SER A 110 -15.57 -16.62 19.77
N HIS A 111 -14.40 -16.02 20.01
CA HIS A 111 -13.37 -16.54 20.90
C HIS A 111 -13.33 -15.77 22.22
N GLN A 112 -12.82 -16.44 23.26
CA GLN A 112 -12.63 -15.88 24.58
C GLN A 112 -11.16 -15.99 24.94
N LEU A 113 -10.55 -14.86 25.30
CA LEU A 113 -9.15 -14.76 25.67
C LEU A 113 -9.03 -14.64 27.19
N ASP A 114 -8.25 -15.53 27.80
CA ASP A 114 -7.87 -15.42 29.20
C ASP A 114 -6.66 -14.49 29.33
N ILE A 115 -6.82 -13.40 30.09
CA ILE A 115 -5.78 -12.37 30.22
C ILE A 115 -4.80 -12.76 31.32
N LYS A 116 -3.55 -13.03 30.92
CA LYS A 116 -2.42 -13.30 31.81
C LYS A 116 -1.70 -11.98 32.12
N PRO A 117 -1.52 -11.60 33.39
CA PRO A 117 -0.85 -10.36 33.77
C PRO A 117 0.53 -10.19 33.12
N GLU A 118 1.32 -11.27 33.08
CA GLU A 118 2.67 -11.28 32.50
C GLU A 118 2.70 -10.96 31.00
N LEU A 119 1.67 -11.37 30.26
CA LEU A 119 1.55 -11.10 28.82
C LEU A 119 0.93 -9.72 28.57
N LYS A 120 0.06 -9.25 29.46
CA LYS A 120 -0.56 -7.93 29.38
C LYS A 120 0.49 -6.82 29.33
N ASP A 121 1.45 -6.83 30.24
CA ASP A 121 2.47 -5.76 30.29
C ASP A 121 3.32 -5.74 29.00
N LYS A 122 3.63 -6.91 28.44
CA LYS A 122 4.30 -7.05 27.15
C LYS A 122 3.43 -6.54 26.00
N ALA A 123 2.13 -6.84 26.01
CA ALA A 123 1.17 -6.38 25.03
C ALA A 123 1.02 -4.85 25.01
N LEU A 124 0.95 -4.21 26.18
CA LEU A 124 0.89 -2.75 26.29
C LEU A 124 2.16 -2.09 25.74
N LYS A 125 3.33 -2.69 26.00
CA LYS A 125 4.59 -2.22 25.42
C LYS A 125 4.60 -2.34 23.89
N ILE A 126 4.19 -3.48 23.35
CA ILE A 126 4.10 -3.72 21.90
C ILE A 126 3.08 -2.77 21.24
N SER A 127 1.91 -2.60 21.84
CA SER A 127 0.87 -1.67 21.41
C SER A 127 1.40 -0.25 21.27
N SER A 128 2.12 0.23 22.30
CA SER A 128 2.73 1.56 22.27
C SER A 128 3.79 1.72 21.18
N TYR A 129 4.49 0.64 20.83
CA TYR A 129 5.62 0.66 19.91
C TYR A 129 5.19 0.57 18.44
N LEU A 130 4.28 -0.36 18.15
CA LEU A 130 3.74 -0.59 16.81
C LEU A 130 2.54 0.31 16.50
N TYR A 131 2.08 1.10 17.47
CA TYR A 131 0.84 1.85 17.39
C TYR A 131 -0.34 0.95 16.98
N LEU A 132 -0.46 -0.16 17.70
CA LEU A 132 -1.46 -1.21 17.48
C LEU A 132 -2.42 -1.28 18.66
N ASP A 133 -3.68 -1.59 18.40
CA ASP A 133 -4.71 -1.88 19.41
C ASP A 133 -4.20 -2.84 20.48
N GLU A 134 -4.50 -2.54 21.74
CA GLU A 134 -4.00 -3.28 22.89
C GLU A 134 -4.43 -4.76 22.88
N VAL A 135 -5.65 -5.06 22.46
CA VAL A 135 -6.15 -6.44 22.38
C VAL A 135 -5.50 -7.18 21.21
N GLN A 136 -5.33 -6.53 20.06
CA GLN A 136 -4.60 -7.13 18.92
C GLN A 136 -3.13 -7.40 19.29
N SER A 137 -2.50 -6.48 20.02
CA SER A 137 -1.14 -6.63 20.54
C SER A 137 -1.03 -7.81 21.51
N TYR A 138 -2.04 -8.00 22.38
CA TYR A 138 -2.08 -9.14 23.30
C TYR A 138 -2.16 -10.48 22.56
N ILE A 139 -2.97 -10.57 21.51
CA ILE A 139 -3.11 -11.79 20.71
C ILE A 139 -1.77 -12.14 20.04
N LEU A 140 -1.06 -11.17 19.49
CA LEU A 140 0.26 -11.38 18.88
C LEU A 140 1.29 -11.87 19.91
N VAL A 141 1.35 -11.21 21.07
CA VAL A 141 2.21 -11.60 22.20
C VAL A 141 1.91 -13.03 22.66
N GLU A 142 0.63 -13.37 22.81
CA GLU A 142 0.21 -14.71 23.24
C GLU A 142 0.56 -15.79 22.20
N ARG A 143 0.34 -15.53 20.91
CA ARG A 143 0.68 -16.44 19.81
C ARG A 143 2.19 -16.66 19.71
N SER A 144 2.96 -15.58 19.74
CA SER A 144 4.43 -15.65 19.68
C SER A 144 5.00 -16.45 20.86
N PHE A 145 4.42 -16.26 22.05
CA PHE A 145 4.79 -17.02 23.24
C PHE A 145 4.49 -18.52 23.11
N LYS A 146 3.33 -18.89 22.54
CA LYS A 146 2.95 -20.30 22.31
C LYS A 146 3.85 -20.98 21.26
N ASN A 147 4.25 -20.26 20.21
CA ASN A 147 4.97 -20.82 19.08
C ASN A 147 6.48 -20.99 19.33
N ASN A 148 7.11 -20.02 20.01
CA ASN A 148 8.57 -19.96 20.03
C ASN A 148 9.24 -20.72 21.19
N ASN A 149 8.47 -21.30 22.14
CA ASN A 149 9.03 -21.89 23.38
C ASN A 149 10.07 -20.97 24.07
N VAL A 150 9.99 -19.67 23.80
CA VAL A 150 10.93 -18.68 24.32
C VAL A 150 10.62 -18.61 25.80
N ALA A 151 11.55 -19.10 26.63
CA ALA A 151 11.45 -18.99 28.07
C ALA A 151 11.09 -17.54 28.40
N LEU A 152 10.21 -17.32 29.38
CA LEU A 152 9.79 -15.98 29.80
C LEU A 152 10.99 -15.05 30.10
N ASP A 153 12.15 -15.67 30.39
CA ASP A 153 13.46 -15.11 30.75
C ASP A 153 14.48 -15.00 29.60
N SER A 154 14.14 -15.36 28.35
CA SER A 154 14.97 -14.97 27.19
C SER A 154 15.16 -13.46 27.24
N ILE A 155 16.36 -13.00 26.87
CA ILE A 155 16.77 -11.59 26.92
C ILE A 155 15.60 -10.77 26.40
N VAL A 156 15.03 -9.89 27.26
CA VAL A 156 13.78 -9.14 27.05
C VAL A 156 13.67 -8.49 25.66
N HIS A 157 14.82 -8.26 25.04
CA HIS A 157 15.04 -7.74 23.69
C HIS A 157 14.69 -8.72 22.55
N GLU A 158 15.09 -9.99 22.64
CA GLU A 158 14.87 -11.01 21.60
C GLU A 158 13.37 -11.32 21.44
N TYR A 159 12.65 -11.44 22.56
CA TYR A 159 11.20 -11.65 22.54
C TYR A 159 10.46 -10.48 21.89
N PHE A 160 10.88 -9.24 22.19
CA PHE A 160 10.26 -8.05 21.63
C PHE A 160 10.43 -7.99 20.11
N HIS A 161 11.61 -8.33 19.60
CA HIS A 161 11.90 -8.39 18.17
C HIS A 161 11.05 -9.48 17.50
N ALA A 162 10.95 -10.66 18.11
CA ALA A 162 10.14 -11.76 17.58
C ALA A 162 8.66 -11.36 17.41
N VAL A 163 8.06 -10.70 18.40
CA VAL A 163 6.66 -10.23 18.29
C VAL A 163 6.50 -9.14 17.22
N CYS A 164 7.49 -8.26 17.07
CA CYS A 164 7.48 -7.27 15.99
C CYS A 164 7.56 -7.93 14.61
N ILE A 165 8.38 -8.96 14.45
CA ILE A 165 8.47 -9.77 13.23
C ILE A 165 7.12 -10.44 12.96
N ASP A 166 6.54 -11.11 13.95
CA ASP A 166 5.24 -11.80 13.82
C ASP A 166 4.13 -10.83 13.38
N TYR A 167 4.16 -9.57 13.85
CA TYR A 167 3.22 -8.53 13.40
C TYR A 167 3.33 -8.23 11.90
N TYR A 168 4.55 -7.97 11.39
CA TYR A 168 4.75 -7.68 9.97
C TYR A 168 4.47 -8.91 9.10
N ILE A 169 4.89 -10.09 9.55
CA ILE A 169 4.61 -11.34 8.86
C ILE A 169 3.10 -11.58 8.72
N GLU A 170 2.31 -11.36 9.78
CA GLU A 170 0.86 -11.55 9.72
C GLU A 170 0.18 -10.59 8.73
N ARG A 171 0.62 -9.32 8.70
CA ARG A 171 0.17 -8.32 7.72
C ARG A 171 0.50 -8.73 6.30
N GLN A 172 1.72 -9.19 6.07
CA GLN A 172 2.15 -9.68 4.77
C GLN A 172 1.39 -10.94 4.35
N TYR A 173 1.07 -11.85 5.26
CA TYR A 173 0.27 -13.03 4.93
C TYR A 173 -1.13 -12.66 4.47
N LEU A 174 -1.76 -11.65 5.07
CA LEU A 174 -3.04 -11.11 4.59
C LEU A 174 -2.92 -10.59 3.14
N LEU A 175 -1.88 -9.81 2.83
CA LEU A 175 -1.63 -9.31 1.47
C LEU A 175 -1.31 -10.45 0.50
N LYS A 176 -0.48 -11.42 0.89
CA LYS A 176 -0.17 -12.61 0.09
C LYS A 176 -1.42 -13.45 -0.21
N CYS A 177 -2.33 -13.61 0.75
CA CYS A 177 -3.62 -14.26 0.53
C CYS A 177 -4.42 -13.51 -0.53
N THR A 178 -4.54 -12.19 -0.41
CA THR A 178 -5.26 -11.33 -1.37
C THR A 178 -4.66 -11.45 -2.77
N ARG A 179 -3.33 -11.34 -2.89
CA ARG A 179 -2.58 -11.52 -4.14
C ARG A 179 -2.84 -12.90 -4.74
N ARG A 180 -2.86 -13.95 -3.92
CA ARG A 180 -3.09 -15.33 -4.36
C ARG A 180 -4.52 -15.52 -4.87
N ILE A 181 -5.52 -14.98 -4.18
CA ILE A 181 -6.93 -15.01 -4.62
C ILE A 181 -7.07 -14.35 -6.00
N LEU A 182 -6.49 -13.16 -6.17
CA LEU A 182 -6.52 -12.43 -7.44
C LEU A 182 -5.78 -13.20 -8.55
N ALA A 183 -4.56 -13.65 -8.30
CA ALA A 183 -3.77 -14.40 -9.29
C ALA A 183 -4.47 -15.70 -9.73
N HIS A 184 -5.10 -16.42 -8.80
CA HIS A 184 -5.92 -17.60 -9.13
C HIS A 184 -7.08 -17.22 -10.04
N ALA A 185 -7.85 -16.18 -9.69
CA ALA A 185 -8.98 -15.72 -10.49
C ALA A 185 -8.58 -15.34 -11.92
N LEU A 186 -7.39 -14.77 -12.12
CA LEU A 186 -6.87 -14.40 -13.44
C LEU A 186 -6.38 -15.62 -14.25
N SER A 187 -5.70 -16.58 -13.60
CA SER A 187 -5.23 -17.81 -14.27
C SER A 187 -6.35 -18.68 -14.84
N LEU A 188 -7.58 -18.49 -14.37
CA LEU A 188 -8.80 -19.17 -14.81
C LEU A 188 -9.47 -18.51 -16.03
N GLY A 189 -8.88 -17.44 -16.58
CA GLY A 189 -9.39 -16.55 -17.63
C GLY A 189 -9.79 -17.17 -18.98
N SER A 190 -10.00 -18.48 -19.08
CA SER A 190 -10.48 -19.14 -20.30
C SER A 190 -11.38 -20.36 -20.05
N VAL A 191 -11.61 -20.78 -18.80
CA VAL A 191 -12.45 -21.95 -18.51
C VAL A 191 -13.85 -21.48 -18.14
N SER A 192 -14.79 -21.72 -19.05
CA SER A 192 -16.23 -21.43 -19.01
C SER A 192 -17.00 -22.19 -17.91
N GLY A 193 -16.44 -22.33 -16.70
CA GLY A 193 -17.13 -22.90 -15.55
C GLY A 193 -17.86 -21.80 -14.76
N GLU A 194 -19.18 -21.70 -14.92
CA GLU A 194 -20.04 -21.09 -13.89
C GLU A 194 -19.81 -21.87 -12.57
N GLY A 195 -19.34 -21.18 -11.52
CA GLY A 195 -19.23 -21.77 -10.18
C GLY A 195 -17.86 -21.76 -9.51
N ASN A 196 -16.82 -21.14 -10.08
CA ASN A 196 -15.53 -21.07 -9.37
C ASN A 196 -15.56 -20.03 -8.24
N ALA A 197 -15.65 -20.52 -7.01
CA ALA A 197 -15.66 -19.72 -5.79
C ALA A 197 -14.48 -18.73 -5.66
N MET A 198 -13.29 -19.01 -6.22
CA MET A 198 -12.19 -18.03 -6.24
C MET A 198 -12.49 -16.83 -7.13
N LYS A 199 -13.04 -17.09 -8.31
CA LYS A 199 -13.39 -16.02 -9.26
C LYS A 199 -14.52 -15.16 -8.72
N GLU A 200 -15.53 -15.80 -8.11
CA GLU A 200 -16.61 -15.09 -7.42
C GLU A 200 -16.08 -14.24 -6.27
N GLU A 201 -15.21 -14.80 -5.42
CA GLU A 201 -14.61 -14.08 -4.31
C GLU A 201 -13.75 -12.91 -4.81
N ALA A 202 -12.90 -13.11 -5.82
CA ALA A 202 -12.10 -12.03 -6.40
C ALA A 202 -12.96 -10.91 -7.00
N LEU A 203 -14.00 -11.26 -7.76
CA LEU A 203 -14.95 -10.27 -8.30
C LEU A 203 -15.71 -9.54 -7.20
N LYS A 204 -16.05 -10.24 -6.12
CA LYS A 204 -16.73 -9.66 -4.95
C LYS A 204 -15.81 -8.75 -4.16
N LEU A 205 -14.56 -9.15 -3.91
CA LEU A 205 -13.53 -8.26 -3.33
C LEU A 205 -13.40 -7.00 -4.17
N ILE A 206 -13.40 -7.18 -5.49
CA ILE A 206 -13.41 -6.08 -6.44
C ILE A 206 -14.66 -5.22 -6.26
N SER A 207 -15.89 -5.75 -6.29
CA SER A 207 -17.10 -4.94 -6.12
C SER A 207 -17.20 -4.22 -4.77
N ASP A 208 -16.94 -4.95 -3.68
CA ASP A 208 -17.33 -4.57 -2.31
C ASP A 208 -16.37 -3.58 -1.66
N GLY A 209 -15.14 -3.46 -2.16
CA GLY A 209 -14.19 -2.48 -1.64
C GLY A 209 -13.05 -2.11 -2.57
N LEU A 210 -12.87 -2.83 -3.67
CA LEU A 210 -11.91 -2.43 -4.70
C LEU A 210 -12.54 -1.58 -5.83
N ARG A 211 -13.87 -1.49 -5.98
CA ARG A 211 -14.58 -0.83 -7.11
C ARG A 211 -15.63 0.20 -6.65
N GLY A 212 -16.48 -0.12 -5.67
CA GLY A 212 -17.54 0.80 -5.14
C GLY A 212 -17.03 2.00 -4.34
N THR A 213 -15.79 1.89 -3.91
CA THR A 213 -14.93 2.95 -3.43
C THR A 213 -13.56 2.37 -3.74
N CYS A 214 -12.94 2.68 -4.86
CA CYS A 214 -11.50 2.50 -5.03
C CYS A 214 -10.74 3.78 -4.60
N TYR A 215 -11.46 4.69 -3.95
CA TYR A 215 -10.93 5.71 -3.05
C TYR A 215 -10.02 5.11 -1.94
N PRO A 216 -10.24 3.89 -1.39
CA PRO A 216 -9.43 3.16 -0.41
C PRO A 216 -8.29 2.34 -1.00
N CYS A 217 -8.28 1.82 -2.24
CA CYS A 217 -7.02 1.22 -2.72
C CYS A 217 -5.92 2.28 -2.72
N CYS A 218 -6.19 3.47 -3.28
CA CYS A 218 -5.28 4.60 -3.11
C CYS A 218 -5.28 5.14 -1.66
N LYS A 219 -6.39 5.37 -0.93
CA LYS A 219 -6.32 5.87 0.48
C LYS A 219 -5.85 4.88 1.53
N THR A 220 -5.72 3.59 1.24
CA THR A 220 -5.20 2.56 2.14
C THR A 220 -3.74 2.30 1.75
N PHE A 221 -3.41 2.20 0.46
CA PHE A 221 -2.02 2.00 -0.01
C PHE A 221 -1.18 3.27 -0.06
N TYR A 222 -1.78 4.44 -0.30
CA TYR A 222 -1.07 5.72 -0.24
C TYR A 222 -0.57 5.99 1.16
N PRO A 223 -1.35 5.87 2.27
CA PRO A 223 -0.79 5.88 3.61
C PRO A 223 0.21 4.77 3.88
N LEU A 224 0.15 3.59 3.25
CA LEU A 224 1.16 2.53 3.47
C LEU A 224 2.51 2.89 2.86
N ILE A 225 2.52 3.31 1.60
CA ILE A 225 3.74 3.76 0.91
C ILE A 225 4.24 5.10 1.50
N THR A 226 3.31 5.94 2.00
CA THR A 226 3.61 7.21 2.68
C THR A 226 3.73 7.11 4.21
N LEU A 227 3.55 5.94 4.83
CA LEU A 227 3.78 5.71 6.28
C LEU A 227 5.28 5.79 6.59
N ASN A 228 6.11 5.74 5.54
CA ASN A 228 7.43 6.33 5.50
C ASN A 228 7.55 7.73 6.15
N LYS A 229 6.47 8.52 6.19
CA LYS A 229 6.41 9.84 6.82
C LYS A 229 6.28 9.76 8.34
N TRP A 230 5.69 8.68 8.86
CA TRP A 230 5.47 8.43 10.28
C TRP A 230 6.39 7.32 10.75
N ARG A 231 7.66 7.67 10.86
CA ARG A 231 8.57 7.06 11.82
C ARG A 231 7.88 7.10 13.19
N PRO A 232 7.64 5.98 13.88
CA PRO A 232 7.41 6.06 15.31
C PRO A 232 8.70 6.65 15.85
N PHE A 233 8.64 7.89 16.36
CA PHE A 233 9.82 8.67 16.80
C PHE A 233 10.73 7.86 17.73
N ALA A 234 10.16 6.83 18.38
CA ALA A 234 10.78 5.81 19.21
C ALA A 234 11.82 4.89 18.52
N PHE A 235 11.73 4.56 17.22
CA PHE A 235 12.62 3.55 16.60
C PHE A 235 14.10 3.94 16.62
N LEU A 236 14.41 5.20 16.34
CA LEU A 236 15.81 5.63 16.13
C LEU A 236 16.63 5.78 17.42
N TRP A 237 15.97 5.74 18.58
CA TRP A 237 16.64 5.85 19.88
C TRP A 237 16.85 4.48 20.55
N VAL A 238 16.27 3.41 20.00
CA VAL A 238 16.10 2.14 20.71
C VAL A 238 16.94 1.01 20.10
N ASP A 239 16.98 0.85 18.77
CA ASP A 239 17.79 -0.21 18.13
C ASP A 239 17.95 -0.05 16.61
N ILE A 240 19.18 -0.22 16.10
CA ILE A 240 19.53 -0.22 14.67
C ILE A 240 18.99 -1.46 13.96
N ASP A 241 19.02 -2.63 14.61
CA ASP A 241 18.59 -3.89 14.02
C ASP A 241 17.08 -3.88 13.80
N LEU A 242 16.34 -3.35 14.77
CA LEU A 242 14.88 -3.22 14.67
C LEU A 242 14.45 -2.17 13.64
N PHE A 243 15.26 -1.12 13.44
CA PHE A 243 15.05 -0.17 12.35
C PHE A 243 15.29 -0.80 10.98
N THR A 244 16.34 -1.62 10.85
CA THR A 244 16.65 -2.36 9.62
C THR A 244 15.53 -3.33 9.28
N LEU A 245 15.09 -4.12 10.26
CA LEU A 245 13.93 -5.01 10.13
C LEU A 245 12.68 -4.23 9.68
N TRP A 246 12.33 -3.16 10.38
CA TRP A 246 11.15 -2.36 10.02
C TRP A 246 11.20 -1.85 8.58
N ALA A 247 12.36 -1.37 8.13
CA ALA A 247 12.54 -0.87 6.78
C ALA A 247 12.34 -1.98 5.72
N GLU A 248 12.94 -3.16 5.95
CA GLU A 248 12.80 -4.32 5.06
C GLU A 248 11.35 -4.80 5.00
N GLU A 249 10.71 -5.04 6.15
CA GLU A 249 9.35 -5.56 6.21
C GLU A 249 8.31 -4.59 5.62
N THR A 250 8.50 -3.27 5.83
CA THR A 250 7.66 -2.24 5.22
C THR A 250 7.78 -2.24 3.70
N LEU A 251 8.99 -2.40 3.16
CA LEU A 251 9.20 -2.47 1.72
C LEU A 251 8.63 -3.75 1.11
N VAL A 252 8.66 -4.87 1.84
CA VAL A 252 7.98 -6.10 1.40
C VAL A 252 6.47 -5.88 1.33
N GLU A 253 5.87 -5.22 2.32
CA GLU A 253 4.45 -4.85 2.27
C GLU A 253 4.15 -3.94 1.07
N ASP A 254 4.94 -2.88 0.85
CA ASP A 254 4.75 -1.95 -0.28
C ASP A 254 4.83 -2.68 -1.63
N ASN A 255 5.75 -3.64 -1.80
CA ASN A 255 5.83 -4.45 -3.02
C ASN A 255 4.60 -5.37 -3.19
N LEU A 256 4.13 -6.03 -2.11
CA LEU A 256 2.93 -6.87 -2.17
C LEU A 256 1.68 -6.06 -2.55
N VAL A 257 1.62 -4.82 -2.08
CA VAL A 257 0.57 -3.87 -2.44
C VAL A 257 0.62 -3.54 -3.94
N LEU A 258 1.80 -3.23 -4.46
CA LEU A 258 1.98 -2.94 -5.88
C LEU A 258 1.71 -4.17 -6.76
N ASP A 259 2.07 -5.37 -6.30
CA ASP A 259 1.67 -6.64 -6.93
C ASP A 259 0.15 -6.75 -7.06
N ILE A 260 -0.58 -6.51 -5.97
CA ILE A 260 -2.05 -6.55 -5.96
C ILE A 260 -2.61 -5.53 -6.94
N LEU A 261 -2.12 -4.28 -6.92
CA LEU A 261 -2.56 -3.24 -7.83
C LEU A 261 -2.29 -3.60 -9.30
N PHE A 262 -1.12 -4.17 -9.59
CA PHE A 262 -0.78 -4.62 -10.93
C PHE A 262 -1.75 -5.70 -11.42
N LEU A 263 -2.04 -6.72 -10.61
CA LEU A 263 -3.01 -7.78 -10.96
C LEU A 263 -4.41 -7.22 -11.22
N VAL A 264 -4.81 -6.18 -10.47
CA VAL A 264 -6.14 -5.56 -10.59
C VAL A 264 -6.28 -4.78 -11.90
N TYR A 265 -5.21 -4.12 -12.35
CA TYR A 265 -5.23 -3.28 -13.56
C TYR A 265 -4.88 -4.03 -14.85
N ASN A 266 -3.95 -4.98 -14.81
CA ASN A 266 -3.44 -5.67 -15.99
C ASN A 266 -4.50 -6.45 -16.78
N GLU A 267 -5.50 -7.02 -16.11
CA GLU A 267 -6.53 -7.85 -16.75
C GLU A 267 -7.88 -7.14 -16.85
N SER A 268 -7.89 -5.80 -16.80
CA SER A 268 -9.08 -4.93 -16.96
C SER A 268 -10.25 -5.17 -15.99
N VAL A 269 -10.05 -5.96 -14.93
CA VAL A 269 -11.10 -6.26 -13.94
C VAL A 269 -11.56 -4.97 -13.23
N CYS A 270 -10.65 -4.02 -13.09
CA CYS A 270 -10.94 -2.64 -12.73
C CYS A 270 -10.27 -1.66 -13.70
N THR A 271 -10.99 -0.60 -14.08
CA THR A 271 -10.45 0.51 -14.88
C THR A 271 -9.76 1.53 -13.97
N CYS A 272 -8.57 2.00 -14.36
CA CYS A 272 -7.88 3.09 -13.69
C CYS A 272 -8.39 4.43 -14.24
N ASN A 273 -9.22 5.16 -13.48
CA ASN A 273 -9.69 6.47 -13.91
C ASN A 273 -8.60 7.55 -13.77
N GLY A 274 -8.83 8.72 -14.38
CA GLY A 274 -7.87 9.82 -14.36
C GLY A 274 -7.44 10.22 -12.95
N GLU A 275 -8.37 10.35 -12.00
CA GLU A 275 -8.05 10.69 -10.59
C GLU A 275 -7.05 9.71 -9.94
N ARG A 276 -7.25 8.41 -10.13
CA ARG A 276 -6.36 7.37 -9.59
C ARG A 276 -5.01 7.40 -10.27
N TRP A 277 -4.99 7.48 -11.60
CA TRP A 277 -3.75 7.55 -12.36
C TRP A 277 -2.89 8.74 -11.90
N LYS A 278 -3.51 9.93 -11.75
CA LYS A 278 -2.83 11.13 -11.25
C LYS A 278 -2.26 10.93 -9.83
N THR A 279 -3.01 10.25 -8.96
CA THR A 279 -2.54 9.93 -7.59
C THR A 279 -1.31 9.02 -7.62
N LEU A 280 -1.33 7.97 -8.45
CA LEU A 280 -0.19 7.06 -8.64
C LEU A 280 1.00 7.79 -9.28
N CYS A 281 0.76 8.71 -10.21
CA CYS A 281 1.80 9.50 -10.87
C CYS A 281 2.48 10.47 -9.89
N TRP A 282 1.71 11.14 -9.03
CA TRP A 282 2.24 11.97 -7.95
C TRP A 282 3.06 11.17 -6.94
N LEU A 283 2.61 9.96 -6.61
CA LEU A 283 3.36 9.04 -5.77
C LEU A 283 4.70 8.69 -6.41
N TYR A 284 4.69 8.26 -7.67
CA TYR A 284 5.89 7.92 -8.42
C TYR A 284 6.87 9.10 -8.49
N LYS A 285 6.38 10.29 -8.86
CA LYS A 285 7.18 11.52 -8.88
C LYS A 285 7.85 11.80 -7.54
N GLY A 286 7.10 11.69 -6.43
CA GLY A 286 7.66 11.91 -5.11
C GLY A 286 8.68 10.85 -4.69
N ILE A 287 8.58 9.62 -5.21
CA ILE A 287 9.58 8.57 -4.97
C ILE A 287 10.87 8.92 -5.71
N LEU A 288 10.75 9.34 -6.98
CA LEU A 288 11.89 9.74 -7.80
C LEU A 288 12.60 10.99 -7.27
N SER A 289 11.85 11.98 -6.79
CA SER A 289 12.42 13.22 -6.23
C SER A 289 12.97 13.05 -4.81
N GLY A 290 12.88 11.86 -4.22
CA GLY A 290 13.31 11.60 -2.84
C GLY A 290 12.41 12.24 -1.78
N SER A 291 11.21 12.68 -2.15
CA SER A 291 10.21 13.23 -1.21
C SER A 291 9.61 12.14 -0.30
N TYR A 292 9.64 10.88 -0.75
CA TYR A 292 9.37 9.72 0.10
C TYR A 292 10.67 9.06 0.54
N ASN A 293 10.68 8.51 1.76
CA ASN A 293 11.89 8.04 2.44
C ASN A 293 12.49 6.73 1.86
N PHE A 294 12.19 6.34 0.62
CA PHE A 294 12.75 5.13 -0.02
C PHE A 294 14.28 5.10 0.02
N GLY A 295 14.95 6.23 -0.23
CA GLY A 295 16.41 6.34 -0.11
C GLY A 295 16.92 6.24 1.33
N LYS A 296 16.10 6.58 2.33
CA LYS A 296 16.43 6.41 3.76
C LYS A 296 16.12 5.00 4.27
N LEU A 297 15.25 4.27 3.58
CA LEU A 297 14.98 2.86 3.85
C LEU A 297 16.02 1.93 3.23
N ALA A 298 16.88 2.41 2.32
CA ALA A 298 17.97 1.63 1.74
C ALA A 298 19.13 1.40 2.74
N VAL A 299 18.78 0.84 3.90
CA VAL A 299 19.68 0.56 5.03
C VAL A 299 20.36 -0.82 4.89
N SER A 300 19.83 -1.67 4.02
CA SER A 300 20.37 -2.97 3.65
C SER A 300 20.29 -3.20 2.14
N THR A 301 20.97 -4.24 1.66
CA THR A 301 20.92 -4.67 0.25
C THR A 301 19.53 -5.12 -0.16
N GLU A 302 18.81 -5.78 0.74
CA GLU A 302 17.45 -6.29 0.53
C GLU A 302 16.45 -5.15 0.45
N ALA A 303 16.58 -4.16 1.34
CA ALA A 303 15.76 -2.95 1.30
C ALA A 303 16.02 -2.13 0.03
N LEU A 304 17.29 -1.97 -0.37
CA LEU A 304 17.62 -1.28 -1.62
C LEU A 304 17.00 -1.97 -2.84
N ARG A 305 17.08 -3.31 -2.91
CA ARG A 305 16.49 -4.09 -4.00
C ARG A 305 14.96 -3.97 -4.03
N SER A 306 14.33 -4.09 -2.86
CA SER A 306 12.86 -4.00 -2.72
C SER A 306 12.36 -2.59 -3.05
N ALA A 307 13.10 -1.56 -2.66
CA ALA A 307 12.81 -0.17 -3.04
C ALA A 307 12.87 0.03 -4.56
N TYR A 308 13.88 -0.54 -5.21
CA TYR A 308 14.01 -0.48 -6.66
C TYR A 308 12.87 -1.24 -7.36
N GLN A 309 12.51 -2.43 -6.87
CA GLN A 309 11.39 -3.21 -7.39
C GLN A 309 10.07 -2.44 -7.31
N ALA A 310 9.79 -1.80 -6.16
CA ALA A 310 8.59 -1.00 -5.98
C ALA A 310 8.50 0.17 -6.99
N LYS A 311 9.63 0.84 -7.26
CA LYS A 311 9.70 1.88 -8.28
C LYS A 311 9.34 1.35 -9.67
N VAL A 312 9.97 0.24 -10.08
CA VAL A 312 9.75 -0.38 -11.40
C VAL A 312 8.30 -0.83 -11.53
N GLN A 313 7.73 -1.41 -10.48
CA GLN A 313 6.37 -1.91 -10.52
C GLN A 313 5.34 -0.79 -10.61
N LEU A 314 5.52 0.30 -9.85
CA LEU A 314 4.65 1.47 -9.97
C LEU A 314 4.72 2.10 -11.37
N LEU A 315 5.91 2.13 -11.97
CA LEU A 315 6.11 2.56 -13.35
C LEU A 315 5.33 1.66 -14.34
N LEU A 316 5.42 0.34 -14.19
CA LEU A 316 4.67 -0.60 -15.04
C LEU A 316 3.17 -0.41 -14.90
N ILE A 317 2.65 -0.22 -13.68
CA ILE A 317 1.23 0.08 -13.45
C ILE A 317 0.81 1.36 -14.18
N LEU A 318 1.62 2.42 -14.09
CA LEU A 318 1.32 3.69 -14.76
C LEU A 318 1.28 3.57 -16.28
N ILE A 319 2.17 2.77 -16.87
CA ILE A 319 2.21 2.52 -18.32
C ILE A 319 1.02 1.64 -18.74
N GLU A 320 0.80 0.53 -18.03
CA GLU A 320 -0.28 -0.42 -18.31
C GLU A 320 -1.65 0.28 -18.30
N THR A 321 -1.86 1.15 -17.31
CA THR A 321 -3.13 1.87 -17.15
C THR A 321 -3.36 2.98 -18.18
N LEU A 322 -2.39 3.30 -19.05
CA LEU A 322 -2.64 4.14 -20.22
C LEU A 322 -3.40 3.39 -21.33
N ASP A 323 -3.45 2.05 -21.25
CA ASP A 323 -4.21 1.19 -22.16
C ASP A 323 -3.91 1.49 -23.64
N LEU A 324 -2.61 1.51 -23.96
CA LEU A 324 -2.11 1.88 -25.29
C LEU A 324 -2.65 0.95 -26.38
N GLU A 325 -2.92 -0.32 -26.04
CA GLU A 325 -3.46 -1.32 -26.94
C GLU A 325 -4.89 -0.98 -27.40
N ASN A 326 -5.77 -0.61 -26.47
CA ASN A 326 -7.13 -0.18 -26.78
C ASN A 326 -7.14 1.10 -27.61
N ILE A 327 -6.27 2.07 -27.29
CA ILE A 327 -6.18 3.31 -28.08
C ILE A 327 -5.64 3.01 -29.49
N LEU A 328 -4.65 2.13 -29.62
CA LEU A 328 -4.15 1.69 -30.92
C LEU A 328 -5.26 0.99 -31.73
N GLN A 329 -6.09 0.17 -31.09
CA GLN A 329 -7.24 -0.46 -31.73
C GLN A 329 -8.27 0.58 -32.18
N MET A 330 -8.54 1.61 -31.36
CA MET A 330 -9.42 2.73 -31.76
C MET A 330 -8.88 3.49 -32.97
N VAL A 331 -7.56 3.69 -33.08
CA VAL A 331 -6.92 4.28 -34.27
C VAL A 331 -7.14 3.40 -35.48
N HIS A 332 -6.95 2.09 -35.36
CA HIS A 332 -7.17 1.13 -36.44
C HIS A 332 -8.63 1.12 -36.92
N ASP A 333 -9.58 1.16 -35.98
CA ASP A 333 -11.01 1.07 -36.26
C ASP A 333 -11.65 2.43 -36.60
N GLU A 334 -10.85 3.50 -36.70
CA GLU A 334 -11.29 4.88 -36.95
C GLU A 334 -12.40 5.35 -36.00
N ILE A 335 -12.28 5.01 -34.71
CA ILE A 335 -13.25 5.38 -33.67
C ILE A 335 -12.83 6.70 -33.03
N PRO A 336 -13.69 7.75 -33.00
CA PRO A 336 -13.38 9.00 -32.32
C PRO A 336 -13.14 8.81 -30.82
N PHE A 337 -12.31 9.68 -30.21
CA PHE A 337 -11.95 9.56 -28.78
C PHE A 337 -13.17 9.55 -27.83
N ARG A 338 -14.22 10.33 -28.15
CA ARG A 338 -15.46 10.40 -27.35
C ARG A 338 -16.34 9.14 -27.44
N GLU A 339 -16.27 8.44 -28.56
CA GLU A 339 -17.09 7.26 -28.84
C GLU A 339 -16.35 5.96 -28.46
N GLY A 340 -15.03 6.03 -28.36
CA GLY A 340 -14.19 4.91 -27.96
C GLY A 340 -14.30 4.56 -26.48
N LYS A 341 -13.90 3.33 -26.16
CA LYS A 341 -13.90 2.81 -24.79
C LYS A 341 -12.68 3.26 -23.99
N SER A 342 -12.25 4.52 -24.16
CA SER A 342 -11.20 5.06 -23.30
C SER A 342 -11.74 5.33 -21.90
N VAL A 343 -10.95 5.01 -20.88
CA VAL A 343 -11.28 5.29 -19.48
C VAL A 343 -11.09 6.78 -19.16
N PHE A 344 -10.25 7.50 -19.93
CA PHE A 344 -9.89 8.89 -19.67
C PHE A 344 -10.74 9.86 -20.49
N THR A 345 -11.15 10.94 -19.84
CA THR A 345 -11.75 12.09 -20.54
C THR A 345 -10.64 13.03 -21.06
N LEU A 346 -10.96 13.92 -22.00
CA LEU A 346 -10.02 14.95 -22.45
C LEU A 346 -9.55 15.86 -21.30
N ALA A 347 -10.41 16.12 -20.31
CA ALA A 347 -10.04 16.88 -19.12
C ALA A 347 -9.03 16.10 -18.26
N ASP A 348 -9.19 14.78 -18.13
CA ASP A 348 -8.19 13.95 -17.45
C ASP A 348 -6.84 14.03 -18.15
N VAL A 349 -6.80 13.94 -19.48
CA VAL A 349 -5.56 14.02 -20.27
C VAL A 349 -4.83 15.35 -20.05
N GLN A 350 -5.54 16.47 -20.00
CA GLN A 350 -4.95 17.79 -19.71
C GLN A 350 -4.36 17.86 -18.29
N GLU A 351 -5.07 17.32 -17.30
CA GLU A 351 -4.56 17.31 -15.93
C GLU A 351 -3.38 16.35 -15.76
N MET A 352 -3.38 15.22 -16.47
CA MET A 352 -2.25 14.28 -16.52
C MET A 352 -1.02 14.93 -17.18
N GLU A 353 -1.21 15.66 -18.28
CA GLU A 353 -0.17 16.45 -18.94
C GLU A 353 0.47 17.47 -17.98
N ALA A 354 -0.35 18.20 -17.22
CA ALA A 354 0.14 19.14 -16.22
C ALA A 354 1.00 18.48 -15.14
N ILE A 355 0.84 17.19 -14.88
CA ILE A 355 1.71 16.43 -13.96
C ILE A 355 2.96 15.96 -14.69
N ILE A 356 2.84 15.36 -15.88
CA ILE A 356 3.98 14.82 -16.63
C ILE A 356 4.99 15.92 -17.01
N SER A 357 4.52 17.10 -17.41
CA SER A 357 5.37 18.28 -17.68
C SER A 357 6.22 18.73 -16.48
N THR A 358 5.88 18.31 -15.27
CA THR A 358 6.64 18.68 -14.06
C THR A 358 7.74 17.68 -13.70
N PHE A 359 7.92 16.61 -14.48
CA PHE A 359 9.06 15.69 -14.33
C PHE A 359 10.31 16.32 -14.92
N ASN A 360 11.41 16.28 -14.15
CA ASN A 360 12.71 16.72 -14.62
C ASN A 360 13.56 15.50 -15.00
N VAL A 361 13.57 15.17 -16.28
CA VAL A 361 14.23 13.97 -16.81
C VAL A 361 15.74 13.98 -16.58
N PHE A 362 16.34 15.17 -16.49
CA PHE A 362 17.76 15.34 -16.24
C PHE A 362 18.14 15.04 -14.77
N GLU A 363 17.22 15.24 -13.83
CA GLU A 363 17.40 14.89 -12.42
C GLU A 363 16.92 13.48 -12.11
N THR A 364 15.85 13.02 -12.77
CA THR A 364 15.21 11.73 -12.54
C THR A 364 15.16 10.91 -13.83
N LYS A 365 16.32 10.40 -14.28
CA LYS A 365 16.44 9.56 -15.48
C LYS A 365 15.50 8.34 -15.47
N GLU A 366 15.18 7.83 -14.28
CA GLU A 366 14.24 6.73 -14.07
C GLU A 366 12.83 7.02 -14.62
N ALA A 367 12.43 8.28 -14.80
CA ALA A 367 11.13 8.67 -15.36
C ALA A 367 11.03 8.50 -16.89
N GLY A 368 12.16 8.29 -17.59
CA GLY A 368 12.22 8.24 -19.05
C GLY A 368 11.19 7.30 -19.71
N PRO A 369 11.00 6.05 -19.24
CA PRO A 369 10.02 5.14 -19.81
C PRO A 369 8.57 5.64 -19.69
N LEU A 370 8.20 6.29 -18.57
CA LEU A 370 6.87 6.86 -18.39
C LEU A 370 6.62 7.99 -19.38
N ILE A 371 7.63 8.85 -19.57
CA ILE A 371 7.56 10.00 -20.48
C ILE A 371 7.45 9.52 -21.93
N LEU A 372 8.17 8.45 -22.29
CA LEU A 372 8.03 7.83 -23.60
C LEU A 372 6.63 7.24 -23.80
N ALA A 373 6.11 6.48 -22.84
CA ALA A 373 4.77 5.92 -22.91
C ALA A 373 3.70 7.02 -23.03
N TRP A 374 3.86 8.13 -22.31
CA TRP A 374 3.01 9.31 -22.41
C TRP A 374 3.08 9.95 -23.80
N ALA A 375 4.27 10.10 -24.38
CA ALA A 375 4.43 10.63 -25.73
C ALA A 375 3.73 9.73 -26.78
N VAL A 376 3.83 8.41 -26.63
CA VAL A 376 3.12 7.44 -27.48
C VAL A 376 1.60 7.60 -27.32
N PHE A 377 1.11 7.68 -26.08
CA PHE A 377 -0.31 7.89 -25.78
C PHE A 377 -0.86 9.15 -26.49
N LEU A 378 -0.15 10.29 -26.37
CA LEU A 378 -0.54 11.55 -27.02
C LEU A 378 -0.52 11.45 -28.55
N CYS A 379 0.47 10.75 -29.11
CA CYS A 379 0.59 10.52 -30.55
C CYS A 379 -0.60 9.70 -31.08
N LEU A 380 -0.99 8.64 -30.36
CA LEU A 380 -2.13 7.80 -30.72
C LEU A 380 -3.43 8.60 -30.65
N ILE A 381 -3.67 9.38 -29.59
CA ILE A 381 -4.87 10.24 -29.48
C ILE A 381 -4.92 11.27 -30.61
N SER A 382 -3.79 11.88 -30.96
CA SER A 382 -3.70 12.85 -32.07
C SER A 382 -3.97 12.24 -33.44
N SER A 383 -3.84 10.92 -33.56
CA SER A 383 -4.08 10.16 -34.79
C SER A 383 -5.54 9.73 -34.96
N LEU A 384 -6.37 9.85 -33.92
CA LEU A 384 -7.79 9.52 -33.97
C LEU A 384 -8.59 10.48 -34.88
N PRO A 385 -9.70 10.02 -35.48
CA PRO A 385 -10.59 10.87 -36.26
C PRO A 385 -11.31 11.90 -35.37
N GLY A 386 -11.79 12.99 -35.97
CA GLY A 386 -12.45 14.08 -35.24
C GLY A 386 -11.48 15.12 -34.65
N LYS A 387 -10.39 15.44 -35.37
CA LYS A 387 -9.30 16.34 -34.93
C LYS A 387 -9.75 17.69 -34.37
N GLU A 388 -10.85 18.25 -34.87
CA GLU A 388 -11.41 19.52 -34.39
C GLU A 388 -11.88 19.46 -32.92
N GLU A 389 -12.25 18.28 -32.42
CA GLU A 389 -12.65 18.08 -31.02
C GLU A 389 -11.47 17.85 -30.07
N ASN A 390 -10.30 17.49 -30.60
CA ASN A 390 -9.09 17.16 -29.86
C ASN A 390 -8.03 18.28 -29.88
N ASN A 391 -8.40 19.49 -30.31
CA ASN A 391 -7.47 20.61 -30.52
C ASN A 391 -6.53 20.87 -29.33
N VAL A 392 -7.01 20.70 -28.09
CA VAL A 392 -6.17 20.94 -26.90
C VAL A 392 -5.08 19.87 -26.69
N VAL A 393 -5.29 18.64 -27.17
CA VAL A 393 -4.29 17.57 -27.12
C VAL A 393 -3.28 17.73 -28.26
N MET A 394 -3.71 18.25 -29.41
CA MET A 394 -2.83 18.53 -30.55
C MET A 394 -1.78 19.62 -30.29
N GLU A 395 -2.01 20.49 -29.29
CA GLU A 395 -1.05 21.52 -28.88
C GLU A 395 0.10 20.97 -28.02
N ILE A 396 -0.01 19.72 -27.54
CA ILE A 396 1.02 19.10 -26.70
C ILE A 396 2.17 18.57 -27.56
N ASP A 397 3.40 18.99 -27.24
CA ASP A 397 4.63 18.60 -27.95
C ASP A 397 5.08 17.18 -27.57
N HIS A 398 4.36 16.18 -28.09
CA HIS A 398 4.73 14.77 -27.96
C HIS A 398 6.13 14.47 -28.53
N GLY A 399 6.57 15.19 -29.58
CA GLY A 399 7.92 15.05 -30.15
C GLY A 399 9.02 15.53 -29.19
N GLY A 400 8.75 16.59 -28.43
CA GLY A 400 9.58 17.06 -27.33
C GLY A 400 9.75 16.01 -26.24
N TYR A 401 8.67 15.33 -25.84
CA TYR A 401 8.74 14.24 -24.85
C TYR A 401 9.53 13.03 -25.34
N VAL A 402 9.40 12.64 -26.61
CA VAL A 402 10.24 11.57 -27.19
C VAL A 402 11.72 11.94 -27.07
N ARG A 403 12.10 13.17 -27.42
CA ARG A 403 13.48 13.63 -27.31
C ARG A 403 13.98 13.58 -25.87
N GLN A 404 13.20 14.09 -24.92
CA GLN A 404 13.54 14.05 -23.49
C GLN A 404 13.76 12.61 -22.99
N ALA A 405 12.91 11.66 -23.39
CA ALA A 405 13.05 10.27 -23.00
C ALA A 405 14.34 9.62 -23.55
N PHE A 406 14.72 9.91 -24.80
CA PHE A 406 15.97 9.43 -25.38
C PHE A 406 17.21 10.07 -24.76
N GLU A 407 17.15 11.37 -24.43
CA GLU A 407 18.21 12.08 -23.72
C GLU A 407 18.40 11.53 -22.29
N ALA A 408 17.34 11.06 -21.63
CA ALA A 408 17.41 10.39 -20.33
C ALA A 408 18.25 9.10 -20.35
N ALA A 409 18.11 8.34 -21.44
CA ALA A 409 18.75 7.03 -21.62
C ALA A 409 20.21 7.13 -22.08
N SER A 410 20.62 8.32 -22.53
CA SER A 410 22.00 8.67 -22.88
C SER A 410 22.80 9.10 -21.65
#